data_AF-A0A0U5F9A6-F1
#
_entry.id   AF-A0A0U5F9A6-F1
#
_cell.length_a   1.000
_cell.length_b   1.000
_cell.length_c   1.000
_cell.angle_alpha   90.00
_cell.angle_beta   90.00
_cell.angle_gamma   90.00
#
_symmetry.space_group_name_H-M   'P 1'
#
loop_
_entity.id
_entity.type
_entity.pdbx_description
1 polymer ?
#
loop_
_entity_poly.entity_id
_entity_poly.type
_entity_poly.pdbx_seq_one_letter_code
_entity_poly.pdbx_strand_id
1 'polypeptide(L)'
;MMRGDFVTIAMQGDFGKPRPALVIQADQFDAHTTVTVLPVTSTLVAAPLLRITVHPSTDNGLQKPSQVMVDKAMTVKRDKVGRAFGRVDADALVEIERCLAVFLGIAK
;
A
#
# COMPACT_ATOMS: atom_id res chain seq x y z
N MET A 1 -9.27 2.73 -9.54
CA MET A 1 -8.56 2.06 -8.42
C MET A 1 -9.00 2.79 -7.19
N MET A 2 -9.36 2.07 -6.13
CA MET A 2 -9.93 2.66 -4.94
C MET A 2 -8.98 2.51 -3.77
N ARG A 3 -9.23 3.33 -2.76
CA ARG A 3 -8.59 3.21 -1.46
C ARG A 3 -8.76 1.80 -0.89
N GLY A 4 -7.64 1.23 -0.45
CA GLY A 4 -7.57 -0.14 0.05
C GLY A 4 -7.24 -1.18 -1.03
N ASP A 5 -7.19 -0.82 -2.31
CA ASP A 5 -6.78 -1.76 -3.37
C ASP A 5 -5.29 -2.08 -3.26
N PHE A 6 -4.95 -3.37 -3.39
CA PHE A 6 -3.60 -3.79 -3.70
C PHE A 6 -3.37 -3.79 -5.21
N VAL A 7 -2.30 -3.11 -5.63
CA VAL A 7 -1.91 -2.91 -7.02
C VAL A 7 -0.44 -3.28 -7.21
N THR A 8 -0.02 -3.44 -8.46
CA THR A 8 1.41 -3.51 -8.78
C THR A 8 1.90 -2.17 -9.31
N ILE A 9 3.07 -1.74 -8.89
CA ILE A 9 3.73 -0.52 -9.39
C ILE A 9 5.05 -0.88 -10.06
N ALA A 10 5.32 -0.24 -11.19
CA ALA A 10 6.62 -0.29 -11.86
C ALA A 10 7.37 1.02 -11.61
N MET A 11 8.48 0.95 -10.87
CA MET A 11 9.38 2.10 -10.71
C MET A 11 10.44 2.08 -11.82
N GLN A 12 10.81 3.24 -12.37
CA GLN A 12 11.91 3.34 -13.34
C GLN A 12 13.26 3.09 -12.63
N GLY A 13 14.13 2.24 -13.20
CA GLY A 13 15.45 1.85 -12.66
C GLY A 13 15.65 0.32 -12.53
N ASP A 14 16.78 -0.11 -11.96
CA ASP A 14 17.32 -1.50 -11.83
C ASP A 14 16.40 -2.56 -11.17
N PHE A 15 15.13 -2.23 -10.89
CA PHE A 15 14.18 -3.12 -10.24
C PHE A 15 13.17 -3.69 -11.25
N GLY A 16 13.64 -4.64 -12.06
CA GLY A 16 12.89 -5.28 -13.17
C GLY A 16 11.68 -6.15 -12.80
N LYS A 17 11.04 -5.94 -11.64
CA LYS A 17 9.79 -6.66 -11.26
C LYS A 17 8.76 -5.69 -10.69
N PRO A 18 7.51 -5.70 -11.21
CA PRO A 18 6.40 -4.98 -10.60
C PRO A 18 6.28 -5.33 -9.11
N ARG A 19 6.14 -4.33 -8.26
CA ARG A 19 6.08 -4.50 -6.81
C ARG A 19 4.67 -4.25 -6.29
N PRO A 20 4.16 -5.07 -5.36
CA PRO A 20 2.89 -4.80 -4.71
C PRO A 20 2.91 -3.47 -3.92
N ALA A 21 1.81 -2.75 -3.95
CA ALA A 21 1.56 -1.53 -3.19
C ALA A 21 0.09 -1.43 -2.81
N LEU A 22 -0.21 -0.75 -1.71
CA LEU A 22 -1.55 -0.46 -1.22
C LEU A 22 -1.94 0.98 -1.59
N VAL A 23 -3.09 1.17 -2.24
CA VAL A 23 -3.63 2.50 -2.50
C VAL A 23 -4.18 3.12 -1.22
N ILE A 24 -3.67 4.30 -0.86
CA ILE A 24 -4.12 5.04 0.34
C ILE A 24 -4.77 6.39 0.03
N GLN A 25 -4.67 6.86 -1.22
CA GLN A 25 -5.33 8.09 -1.68
C GLN A 25 -6.85 7.99 -1.50
N ALA A 26 -7.47 9.06 -0.99
CA ALA A 26 -8.92 9.11 -0.84
C ALA A 26 -9.62 9.09 -2.21
N ASP A 27 -10.73 8.34 -2.29
CA ASP A 27 -11.45 8.08 -3.55
C ASP A 27 -11.96 9.36 -4.23
N GLN A 28 -12.24 10.42 -3.46
CA GLN A 28 -12.64 11.72 -3.99
C GLN A 28 -11.60 12.36 -4.93
N PHE A 29 -10.34 11.91 -4.85
CA PHE A 29 -9.24 12.38 -5.69
C PHE A 29 -8.91 11.39 -6.82
N ASP A 30 -9.81 10.49 -7.23
CA ASP A 30 -9.52 9.47 -8.25
C ASP A 30 -9.25 10.05 -9.64
N ALA A 31 -9.75 11.26 -9.94
CA ALA A 31 -9.56 11.93 -11.23
C ALA A 31 -8.13 12.48 -11.46
N HIS A 32 -7.28 12.53 -10.43
CA HIS A 32 -5.90 13.00 -10.56
C HIS A 32 -5.04 12.03 -11.36
N THR A 33 -4.06 12.51 -12.14
CA THR A 33 -3.19 11.64 -12.98
C THR A 33 -2.22 10.76 -12.18
N THR A 34 -2.10 11.02 -10.87
CA THR A 34 -1.27 10.27 -9.94
C THR A 34 -2.09 9.64 -8.83
N VAL A 35 -1.50 8.65 -8.17
CA VAL A 35 -2.08 7.98 -7.01
C VAL A 35 -1.01 7.83 -5.92
N THR A 36 -1.39 8.09 -4.68
CA THR A 36 -0.54 7.85 -3.50
C THR A 36 -0.74 6.44 -2.97
N VAL A 37 0.38 5.73 -2.79
CA VAL A 37 0.43 4.32 -2.38
C VAL A 37 1.46 4.09 -1.27
N LEU A 38 1.28 3.01 -0.51
CA LEU A 38 2.27 2.44 0.41
C LEU A 38 2.85 1.16 -0.20
N PRO A 39 4.17 1.02 -0.40
CA PRO A 39 4.73 -0.20 -0.95
C PRO A 39 4.62 -1.36 0.05
N VAL A 40 4.54 -2.57 -0.49
CA VAL A 40 4.37 -3.81 0.28
C VAL A 40 5.59 -4.70 0.09
N THR A 41 6.06 -5.31 1.17
CA THR A 41 7.20 -6.23 1.15
C THR A 41 6.86 -7.53 1.87
N SER A 42 7.40 -8.65 1.40
CA SER A 42 7.36 -9.91 2.14
C SER A 42 8.54 -10.08 3.11
N THR A 43 9.49 -9.15 3.10
CA THR A 43 10.58 -9.15 4.06
C THR A 43 10.05 -8.57 5.37
N LEU A 44 9.88 -9.44 6.36
CA LEU A 44 9.30 -9.07 7.64
C LEU A 44 10.35 -8.40 8.53
N VAL A 45 10.00 -7.23 9.08
CA VAL A 45 10.84 -6.46 9.99
C VAL A 45 10.03 -6.14 11.25
N ALA A 46 10.67 -6.26 12.42
CA ALA A 46 10.09 -5.94 13.71
C ALA A 46 10.06 -4.42 13.94
N ALA A 47 9.11 -3.73 13.31
CA ALA A 47 8.86 -2.31 13.51
C ALA A 47 7.34 -2.04 13.55
N PRO A 48 6.65 -2.32 14.67
CA PRO A 48 5.19 -2.39 14.73
C PRO A 48 4.46 -1.14 14.20
N LEU A 49 5.00 0.06 14.44
CA LEU A 49 4.40 1.31 13.95
C LEU A 49 4.62 1.58 12.46
N LEU A 50 5.61 0.92 11.83
CA LEU A 50 6.02 1.20 10.45
C LEU A 50 5.70 0.05 9.49
N ARG A 51 5.41 -1.13 10.03
CA ARG A 51 5.36 -2.40 9.30
C ARG A 51 4.11 -3.17 9.72
N ILE A 52 2.98 -2.82 9.10
CA ILE A 52 1.70 -3.46 9.39
C ILE A 52 1.61 -4.76 8.62
N THR A 53 1.55 -5.88 9.36
CA THR A 53 1.47 -7.21 8.77
C THR A 53 0.07 -7.48 8.23
N VAL A 54 0.03 -7.92 6.97
CA VAL A 54 -1.18 -8.41 6.30
C VAL A 54 -0.93 -9.88 5.91
N HIS A 55 -1.81 -10.76 6.37
CA HIS A 55 -1.78 -12.17 6.03
C HIS A 55 -2.47 -12.42 4.67
N PRO A 56 -2.00 -13.39 3.87
CA PRO A 56 -2.65 -13.81 2.64
C PRO A 56 -4.13 -14.16 2.83
N SER A 57 -4.96 -13.69 1.91
CA SER A 57 -6.34 -14.12 1.77
C SER A 57 -6.73 -14.19 0.29
N THR A 58 -7.84 -14.85 0.00
CA THR A 58 -8.43 -14.85 -1.34
C THR A 58 -8.74 -13.43 -1.82
N ASP A 59 -9.17 -12.56 -0.90
CA ASP A 59 -9.66 -11.23 -1.22
C ASP A 59 -8.51 -10.23 -1.47
N ASN A 60 -7.40 -10.39 -0.76
CA ASN A 60 -6.23 -9.52 -0.91
C ASN A 60 -5.23 -9.98 -1.97
N GLY A 61 -5.30 -11.23 -2.40
CA GLY A 61 -4.45 -11.79 -3.47
C GLY A 61 -2.96 -11.92 -3.12
N LEU A 62 -2.55 -11.62 -1.88
CA LEU A 62 -1.19 -11.83 -1.41
C LEU A 62 -0.87 -13.32 -1.33
N GLN A 63 0.36 -13.70 -1.63
CA GLN A 63 0.79 -15.11 -1.65
C GLN A 63 1.53 -15.55 -0.39
N LYS A 64 1.99 -14.59 0.41
CA LYS A 64 2.73 -14.81 1.66
C LYS A 64 2.51 -13.64 2.63
N PRO A 65 2.71 -13.85 3.94
CA PRO A 65 2.69 -12.76 4.91
C PRO A 65 3.56 -11.61 4.43
N SER A 66 2.98 -10.43 4.41
CA SER A 66 3.60 -9.23 3.87
C SER A 66 3.35 -8.06 4.79
N GLN A 67 4.17 -7.02 4.70
CA GLN A 67 4.06 -5.80 5.48
C GLN A 67 3.83 -4.61 4.57
N VAL A 68 2.81 -3.82 4.90
CA VAL A 68 2.61 -2.48 4.34
C VAL A 68 3.60 -1.54 5.03
N MET A 69 4.37 -0.80 4.22
CA MET A 69 5.44 0.05 4.71
C MET A 69 4.97 1.49 4.89
N VAL A 70 4.53 1.83 6.10
CA VAL A 70 3.92 3.13 6.44
C VAL A 70 4.88 4.31 6.20
N ASP A 71 6.18 4.14 6.46
CA ASP A 71 7.21 5.18 6.27
C ASP A 71 7.57 5.47 4.80
N LYS A 72 7.00 4.73 3.85
CA LYS A 72 7.42 4.75 2.45
C LYS A 72 6.34 5.20 1.48
N ALA A 73 5.41 6.04 1.94
CA ALA A 73 4.40 6.65 1.09
C ALA A 73 5.06 7.31 -0.13
N MET A 74 4.48 7.02 -1.31
CA MET A 74 4.94 7.57 -2.57
C MET A 74 3.77 7.84 -3.49
N THR A 75 3.95 8.80 -4.39
CA THR A 75 2.96 9.15 -5.41
C THR A 75 3.49 8.75 -6.78
N VAL A 76 2.73 7.94 -7.49
CA VAL A 76 3.11 7.39 -8.80
C VAL A 76 2.09 7.78 -9.88
N LYS A 77 2.53 7.87 -11.13
CA LYS A 77 1.62 8.08 -12.26
C LYS A 77 0.73 6.85 -12.45
N ARG A 78 -0.56 7.05 -12.68
CA ARG A 78 -1.54 5.96 -12.83
C ARG A 78 -1.25 5.04 -14.02
N ASP A 79 -0.61 5.56 -15.07
CA ASP A 79 -0.16 4.77 -16.22
C ASP A 79 0.99 3.79 -15.90
N LYS A 80 1.62 3.92 -14.72
CA LYS A 80 2.63 3.00 -14.17
C LYS A 80 2.07 2.05 -13.11
N VAL A 81 0.76 2.10 -12.87
CA VAL A 81 0.07 1.26 -11.89
C VAL A 81 -0.70 0.18 -12.64
N GLY A 82 -0.43 -1.08 -12.29
CA GLY A 82 -1.18 -2.23 -12.81
C GLY A 82 -2.60 -2.27 -12.26
N ARG A 83 -3.39 -3.23 -12.76
CA ARG A 83 -4.74 -3.47 -12.23
C ARG A 83 -4.68 -3.84 -10.75
N ALA A 84 -5.73 -3.48 -10.02
CA ALA A 84 -5.93 -4.00 -8.67
C ALA A 84 -6.03 -5.54 -8.73
N PHE A 85 -5.32 -6.22 -7.85
CA PHE A 85 -5.31 -7.69 -7.78
C PHE A 85 -5.98 -8.22 -6.51
N GLY A 86 -6.37 -7.33 -5.60
CA GLY A 86 -7.05 -7.66 -4.37
C GLY A 86 -7.27 -6.41 -3.53
N ARG A 87 -7.85 -6.59 -2.35
CA ARG A 87 -8.15 -5.50 -1.42
C ARG A 87 -7.72 -5.87 0.00
N VAL A 88 -7.21 -4.88 0.73
CA VAL A 88 -6.93 -5.06 2.16
C VAL A 88 -8.22 -5.22 2.94
N ASP A 89 -8.16 -5.99 4.01
CA ASP A 89 -9.20 -6.08 5.02
C ASP A 89 -9.45 -4.71 5.70
N ALA A 90 -10.67 -4.50 6.20
CA ALA A 90 -11.08 -3.24 6.81
C ALA A 90 -10.32 -2.94 8.11
N ASP A 91 -10.11 -3.93 8.97
CA ASP A 91 -9.42 -3.72 10.25
C ASP A 91 -7.94 -3.39 10.03
N ALA A 92 -7.29 -4.09 9.09
CA ALA A 92 -5.94 -3.79 8.66
C ALA A 92 -5.82 -2.40 8.03
N LEU A 93 -6.81 -1.96 7.25
CA LEU A 93 -6.81 -0.60 6.67
C LEU A 93 -6.90 0.48 7.76
N VAL A 94 -7.76 0.29 8.76
CA VAL A 94 -7.87 1.20 9.91
C VAL A 94 -6.56 1.28 10.70
N GLU A 95 -5.89 0.14 10.91
CA GLU A 95 -4.59 0.14 11.60
C GLU A 95 -3.52 0.88 10.79
N ILE A 96 -3.47 0.66 9.48
CA ILE A 96 -2.55 1.37 8.57
C ILE A 96 -2.80 2.89 8.62
N GLU A 97 -4.05 3.32 8.64
CA GLU A 97 -4.42 4.74 8.77
C GLU A 97 -3.92 5.36 10.06
N ARG A 98 -4.14 4.68 11.19
CA ARG A 98 -3.70 5.16 12.50
C ARG A 98 -2.19 5.31 12.53
N CYS A 99 -1.46 4.28 12.10
CA CYS A 99 -0.02 4.33 12.04
C CYS A 99 0.49 5.40 11.08
N LEU A 100 -0.17 5.60 9.94
CA LEU A 100 0.18 6.65 8.99
C LEU A 100 -0.06 8.05 9.58
N ALA A 101 -1.18 8.26 10.28
CA ALA A 101 -1.48 9.52 10.94
C ALA A 101 -0.45 9.85 12.05
N VAL A 102 -0.04 8.85 12.83
CA VAL A 102 1.03 8.99 13.83
C VAL A 102 2.38 9.28 13.16
N PHE A 103 2.74 8.54 12.12
CA PHE A 103 4.00 8.72 11.39
C PHE A 103 4.13 10.13 10.78
N LEU A 104 3.02 10.68 10.29
CA LEU A 104 2.97 12.03 9.71
C LEU A 104 2.75 13.14 10.75
N GLY A 105 2.60 12.81 12.04
CA GLY A 105 2.34 13.79 13.09
C GLY A 105 0.95 14.44 13.04
N ILE A 106 -0.02 13.82 12.37
CA ILE A 106 -1.42 14.27 12.27
C ILE A 106 -2.20 13.88 13.52
N ALA A 107 -1.92 12.70 14.07
CA ALA A 107 -2.47 12.19 15.33
C ALA A 107 -1.34 11.97 16.35
N LYS A 108 -1.70 11.89 17.64
CA LYS A 108 -0.80 11.62 18.77
C LYS A 108 -1.21 10.35 19.49
#